data_AF-A0A949IME6-F1
#
_entry.id   AF-A0A949IME6-F1
#
_cell.length_a   1.000
_cell.length_b   1.000
_cell.length_c   1.000
_cell.angle_alpha   90.00
_cell.angle_beta   90.00
_cell.angle_gamma   90.00
#
_symmetry.space_group_name_H-M   'P 1'
#
loop_
_entity.id
_entity.type
_entity.pdbx_description
1 polymer ?
#
loop_
_entity_poly.entity_id
_entity_poly.type
_entity_poly.pdbx_seq_one_letter_code
_entity_poly.pdbx_strand_id
1 'polypeptide(L)'
;MLFKIDSHFGHVIKETANGIVYQADGSPVDPANPRPCAGCKARCREGEQDPCIANLPGTSAACCGHGLDLTPVYKSPNGYVALDDGRRMSFSGLVGGERIRAAVDAALKGEELPQGFSFDDTKMWWTGLSDYQRQHVHNHMLAGLARLVTEAKKGEAPSARFLSGEAMWWDGLDEEQKAYVWAHTGEMIAQLVEEAKSL
;
A
#
# COMPACT_ATOMS: atom_id res chain seq x y z
N MET A 1 -13.89 -8.42 -1.75
CA MET A 1 -13.96 -8.03 -0.35
C MET A 1 -13.35 -6.66 -0.08
N LEU A 2 -14.06 -5.54 0.22
CA LEU A 2 -13.37 -4.25 0.49
C LEU A 2 -12.38 -4.37 1.64
N PHE A 3 -12.56 -5.39 2.47
CA PHE A 3 -11.76 -5.62 3.65
C PHE A 3 -10.47 -6.34 3.28
N LYS A 4 -9.52 -5.56 2.74
CA LYS A 4 -8.12 -5.94 2.67
C LYS A 4 -7.56 -5.90 4.10
N ILE A 5 -6.99 -7.02 4.52
CA ILE A 5 -6.29 -7.13 5.80
C ILE A 5 -4.86 -6.67 5.56
N ASP A 6 -4.56 -5.43 5.88
CA ASP A 6 -3.19 -4.91 5.76
C ASP A 6 -2.59 -4.70 7.15
N SER A 7 -1.48 -3.99 7.22
CA SER A 7 -0.90 -3.55 8.47
C SER A 7 -0.51 -2.09 8.45
N HIS A 8 -0.65 -1.45 9.60
CA HIS A 8 -0.24 -0.07 9.83
C HIS A 8 0.60 -0.01 11.11
N PHE A 9 1.88 0.36 10.96
CA PHE A 9 2.88 0.34 12.03
C PHE A 9 2.93 -1.00 12.80
N GLY A 10 2.76 -2.08 12.05
CA GLY A 10 2.77 -3.45 12.59
C GLY A 10 1.54 -3.84 13.41
N HIS A 11 0.45 -3.08 13.30
CA HIS A 11 -0.88 -3.53 13.71
C HIS A 11 -1.66 -4.00 12.50
N VAL A 12 -2.30 -5.16 12.61
CA VAL A 12 -3.20 -5.62 11.55
C VAL A 12 -4.45 -4.73 11.54
N ILE A 13 -4.72 -4.14 10.37
CA ILE A 13 -5.90 -3.31 10.13
C ILE A 13 -6.84 -4.01 9.17
N LYS A 14 -8.11 -3.68 9.28
CA LYS A 14 -9.19 -4.21 8.46
C LYS A 14 -10.11 -3.06 8.08
N GLU A 15 -10.34 -2.86 6.80
CA GLU A 15 -11.41 -1.98 6.35
C GLU A 15 -12.77 -2.58 6.76
N THR A 16 -13.78 -1.77 7.06
CA THR A 16 -15.15 -2.18 7.42
C THR A 16 -16.15 -1.22 6.78
N ALA A 17 -17.45 -1.54 6.83
CA ALA A 17 -18.49 -0.61 6.38
C ALA A 17 -18.48 0.75 7.13
N ASN A 18 -17.89 0.78 8.32
CA ASN A 18 -17.79 1.97 9.17
C ASN A 18 -16.39 2.62 9.14
N GLY A 19 -15.53 2.23 8.19
CA GLY A 19 -14.15 2.70 8.07
C GLY A 19 -13.10 1.67 8.51
N ILE A 20 -11.84 2.09 8.61
CA ILE A 20 -10.71 1.22 8.94
C ILE A 20 -10.65 1.00 10.45
N VAL A 21 -10.53 -0.26 10.88
CA VAL A 21 -10.42 -0.64 12.30
C VAL A 21 -9.18 -1.51 12.56
N TYR A 22 -8.69 -1.48 13.79
CA TYR A 22 -7.67 -2.44 14.24
C TYR A 22 -8.30 -3.81 14.46
N GLN A 23 -7.69 -4.86 13.90
CA GLN A 23 -8.25 -6.21 14.01
C GLN A 23 -8.24 -6.73 15.46
N ALA A 24 -7.27 -6.29 16.26
CA ALA A 24 -7.08 -6.77 17.63
C ALA A 24 -8.28 -6.47 18.55
N ASP A 25 -8.97 -5.34 18.36
CA ASP A 25 -10.05 -4.90 19.25
C ASP A 25 -11.22 -4.20 18.55
N GLY A 26 -11.19 -4.07 17.22
CA GLY A 26 -12.26 -3.47 16.43
C GLY A 26 -12.38 -1.95 16.57
N SER A 27 -11.46 -1.29 17.27
CA SER A 27 -11.49 0.17 17.38
C SER A 27 -11.13 0.86 16.05
N PRO A 28 -11.70 2.05 15.77
CA PRO A 28 -11.35 2.82 14.57
C PRO A 28 -9.88 3.23 14.54
N VAL A 29 -9.29 3.24 13.33
CA VAL A 29 -7.99 3.86 13.08
C VAL A 29 -8.20 5.37 12.97
N ASP A 30 -7.48 6.14 13.80
CA ASP A 30 -7.40 7.59 13.73
C ASP A 30 -6.06 7.99 13.08
N PRO A 31 -6.04 8.49 11.83
CA PRO A 31 -4.81 8.90 11.16
C PRO A 31 -4.11 10.08 11.83
N ALA A 32 -4.83 10.94 12.55
CA ALA A 32 -4.25 12.08 13.24
C ALA A 32 -3.55 11.68 14.55
N ASN A 33 -3.97 10.55 15.13
CA ASN A 33 -3.44 9.97 16.36
C ASN A 33 -3.34 8.44 16.26
N PRO A 34 -2.44 7.92 15.39
CA PRO A 34 -2.31 6.50 15.18
C PRO A 34 -1.80 5.80 16.44
N ARG A 35 -2.14 4.51 16.57
CA ARG A 35 -1.63 3.69 17.67
C ARG A 35 -0.11 3.63 17.65
N PRO A 36 0.53 3.58 18.83
CA PRO A 36 1.96 3.33 18.91
C PRO A 36 2.32 1.99 18.25
N CYS A 37 3.45 1.92 17.55
CA CYS A 37 3.97 0.70 16.92
C CYS A 37 3.93 -0.49 17.90
N ALA A 38 3.50 -1.67 17.42
CA ALA A 38 3.40 -2.85 18.27
C ALA A 38 4.76 -3.29 18.85
N GLY A 39 5.86 -3.04 18.13
CA GLY A 39 7.23 -3.34 18.57
C GLY A 39 7.83 -2.24 19.46
N CYS A 40 8.23 -1.12 18.84
CA CYS A 40 9.00 -0.06 19.53
C CYS A 40 8.17 0.86 20.43
N LYS A 41 6.83 0.76 20.39
CA LYS A 41 5.89 1.60 21.15
C LYS A 41 5.98 3.11 20.84
N ALA A 42 6.67 3.50 19.77
CA ALA A 42 6.70 4.87 19.30
C ALA A 42 5.44 5.21 18.49
N ARG A 43 5.00 6.47 18.55
CA ARG A 43 3.91 6.99 17.69
C ARG A 43 4.55 7.74 16.53
N CYS A 44 4.13 7.42 15.32
CA CYS A 44 4.44 8.18 14.12
C CYS A 44 3.20 8.29 13.25
N ARG A 45 3.04 9.43 12.59
CA ARG A 45 2.01 9.57 11.58
C ARG A 45 2.46 8.91 10.29
N GLU A 46 1.48 8.59 9.46
CA GLU A 46 1.76 8.11 8.11
C GLU A 46 2.61 9.13 7.35
N GLY A 47 3.68 8.66 6.71
CA GLY A 47 4.60 9.53 5.99
C GLY A 47 5.64 10.25 6.85
N GLU A 48 5.70 10.02 8.16
CA GLU A 48 6.78 10.51 9.03
C GLU A 48 7.87 9.44 9.23
N GLN A 49 9.04 9.85 9.71
CA GLN A 49 10.10 8.92 10.10
C GLN A 49 9.82 8.33 11.50
N ASP A 50 9.84 6.99 11.61
CA ASP A 50 9.76 6.27 12.88
C ASP A 50 10.90 6.71 13.84
N PRO A 51 10.62 7.08 15.10
CA PRO A 51 11.63 7.64 15.99
C PRO A 51 12.68 6.61 16.38
N CYS A 52 12.39 5.30 16.28
CA CYS A 52 13.37 4.26 16.57
C CYS A 52 14.53 4.22 15.57
N ILE A 53 14.32 4.80 14.38
CA ILE A 53 15.31 4.96 13.32
C ILE A 53 15.40 6.43 12.89
N ALA A 54 15.04 7.38 13.76
CA ALA A 54 14.98 8.80 13.42
C ALA A 54 16.25 9.34 12.74
N ASN A 55 16.09 10.38 11.94
CA ASN A 55 17.17 11.12 11.30
C ASN A 55 17.97 10.23 10.33
N LEU A 56 17.27 9.48 9.46
CA LEU A 56 17.93 8.87 8.31
C LEU A 56 18.15 9.97 7.25
N PRO A 57 19.40 10.15 6.76
CA PRO A 57 19.69 11.17 5.76
C PRO A 57 18.98 10.85 4.45
N GLY A 58 18.44 11.87 3.77
CA GLY A 58 17.83 11.70 2.45
C GLY A 58 16.56 10.84 2.43
N THR A 59 15.85 10.74 3.57
CA THR A 59 14.62 9.93 3.69
C THR A 59 13.40 10.77 4.03
N SER A 60 12.31 10.53 3.34
CA SER A 60 11.04 11.21 3.56
C SER A 60 10.18 10.50 4.61
N ALA A 61 10.29 9.17 4.73
CA ALA A 61 9.56 8.35 5.70
C ALA A 61 10.28 7.03 5.96
N ALA A 62 10.08 6.42 7.13
CA ALA A 62 10.67 5.12 7.45
C ALA A 62 9.92 4.40 8.57
N CYS A 63 9.92 3.06 8.55
CA CYS A 63 9.40 2.20 9.61
C CYS A 63 10.33 0.99 9.81
N CYS A 64 10.64 0.66 11.06
CA CYS A 64 11.48 -0.51 11.39
C CYS A 64 10.79 -1.86 11.21
N GLY A 65 9.47 -1.89 10.98
CA GLY A 65 8.70 -3.12 10.73
C GLY A 65 8.38 -3.96 11.97
N HIS A 66 8.82 -3.58 13.17
CA HIS A 66 8.82 -4.44 14.38
C HIS A 66 7.47 -4.97 14.91
N GLY A 67 6.33 -4.68 14.29
CA GLY A 67 5.06 -5.30 14.70
C GLY A 67 4.61 -6.51 13.89
N LEU A 68 5.11 -6.68 12.66
CA LEU A 68 4.84 -7.83 11.81
C LEU A 68 6.04 -8.05 10.88
N ASP A 69 6.42 -9.29 10.64
CA ASP A 69 7.49 -9.60 9.69
C ASP A 69 7.05 -9.30 8.24
N LEU A 70 5.88 -9.81 7.87
CA LEU A 70 5.25 -9.61 6.57
C LEU A 70 3.82 -9.08 6.72
N THR A 71 3.38 -8.28 5.75
CA THR A 71 1.99 -7.80 5.66
C THR A 71 1.04 -8.96 5.36
N PRO A 72 -0.19 -9.00 5.93
CA PRO A 72 -1.08 -10.14 5.72
C PRO A 72 -1.56 -10.31 4.27
N VAL A 73 -1.78 -9.21 3.54
CA VAL A 73 -2.24 -9.22 2.13
C VAL A 73 -1.11 -9.46 1.14
N TYR A 74 -0.08 -8.62 1.15
CA TYR A 74 0.94 -8.67 0.09
C TYR A 74 2.05 -9.68 0.38
N LYS A 75 2.10 -10.21 1.62
CA LYS A 75 3.25 -11.00 2.12
C LYS A 75 4.58 -10.27 1.88
N SER A 76 4.51 -8.96 1.76
CA SER A 76 5.66 -8.09 1.59
C SER A 76 6.25 -7.77 2.95
N PRO A 77 7.54 -7.46 3.04
CA PRO A 77 8.10 -6.99 4.28
C PRO A 77 7.38 -5.73 4.81
N ASN A 78 7.21 -5.67 6.13
CA ASN A 78 6.55 -4.54 6.80
C ASN A 78 7.53 -3.39 7.11
N GLY A 79 8.83 -3.68 7.18
CA GLY A 79 9.88 -2.68 7.30
C GLY A 79 10.10 -1.96 5.96
N TYR A 80 10.20 -0.63 6.01
CA TYR A 80 10.44 0.16 4.80
C TYR A 80 11.23 1.44 5.09
N VAL A 81 11.90 1.96 4.07
CA VAL A 81 12.42 3.32 4.00
C VAL A 81 12.03 3.94 2.65
N ALA A 82 11.45 5.14 2.69
CA ALA A 82 11.21 5.97 1.51
C ALA A 82 12.28 7.08 1.45
N LEU A 83 12.96 7.18 0.32
CA LEU A 83 13.97 8.20 0.03
C LEU A 83 13.32 9.46 -0.55
N ASP A 84 13.96 10.61 -0.35
CA ASP A 84 13.48 11.90 -0.86
C ASP A 84 13.40 11.95 -2.40
N ASP A 85 14.16 11.09 -3.09
CA ASP A 85 14.14 10.94 -4.54
C ASP A 85 13.01 10.03 -5.07
N GLY A 86 12.13 9.56 -4.18
CA GLY A 86 10.97 8.74 -4.51
C GLY A 86 11.27 7.24 -4.61
N ARG A 87 12.52 6.79 -4.44
CA ARG A 87 12.81 5.36 -4.27
C ARG A 87 12.30 4.88 -2.90
N ARG A 88 11.87 3.63 -2.85
CA ARG A 88 11.48 2.95 -1.60
C ARG A 88 12.21 1.63 -1.51
N MET A 89 12.66 1.27 -0.32
CA MET A 89 13.20 -0.05 -0.03
C MET A 89 12.38 -0.72 1.06
N SER A 90 12.23 -2.03 0.97
CA SER A 90 11.56 -2.86 1.98
C SER A 90 12.50 -3.95 2.48
N PHE A 91 12.28 -4.38 3.72
CA PHE A 91 13.10 -5.39 4.40
C PHE A 91 12.29 -6.12 5.46
N SER A 92 12.52 -7.42 5.58
CA SER A 92 11.86 -8.27 6.57
C SER A 92 12.72 -8.46 7.81
N GLY A 93 12.07 -8.82 8.90
CA GLY A 93 12.70 -9.09 10.18
C GLY A 93 12.88 -7.86 11.07
N LEU A 94 13.21 -8.13 12.33
CA LEU A 94 13.63 -7.12 13.31
C LEU A 94 15.02 -6.59 12.95
N VAL A 95 15.13 -5.81 11.87
CA VAL A 95 16.39 -5.24 11.42
C VAL A 95 16.75 -4.08 12.34
N GLY A 96 17.88 -4.21 13.04
CA GLY A 96 18.37 -3.13 13.91
C GLY A 96 18.68 -1.85 13.14
N GLY A 97 18.55 -0.70 13.82
CA GLY A 97 18.72 0.62 13.20
C GLY A 97 20.06 0.84 12.48
N GLU A 98 21.15 0.21 12.94
CA GLU A 98 22.46 0.29 12.27
C GLU A 98 22.43 -0.31 10.86
N ARG A 99 21.77 -1.46 10.67
CA ARG A 99 21.65 -2.09 9.34
C ARG A 99 20.76 -1.27 8.42
N ILE A 100 19.71 -0.64 8.96
CA ILE A 100 18.85 0.27 8.20
C ILE A 100 19.66 1.50 7.75
N ARG A 101 20.46 2.09 8.64
CA ARG A 101 21.37 3.20 8.28
C ARG A 101 22.36 2.81 7.20
N ALA A 102 22.97 1.63 7.31
CA ALA A 102 23.88 1.14 6.27
C ALA A 102 23.19 0.96 4.91
N ALA A 103 21.94 0.49 4.88
CA ALA A 103 21.17 0.38 3.65
C ALA A 103 20.83 1.74 3.03
N VAL A 104 20.48 2.74 3.86
CA VAL A 104 20.27 4.11 3.40
C VAL A 104 21.55 4.71 2.83
N ASP A 105 22.67 4.58 3.53
CA ASP A 105 23.96 5.09 3.07
C ASP A 105 24.38 4.48 1.73
N ALA A 106 24.22 3.16 1.57
CA ALA A 106 24.47 2.46 0.31
C ALA A 106 23.56 3.00 -0.81
N ALA A 107 22.27 3.15 -0.54
CA ALA A 107 21.30 3.66 -1.51
C ALA A 107 21.59 5.09 -1.98
N LEU A 108 22.04 5.96 -1.08
CA LEU A 108 22.42 7.35 -1.39
C LEU A 108 23.71 7.43 -2.22
N LYS A 109 24.63 6.48 -2.02
CA LYS A 109 25.88 6.38 -2.80
C LYS A 109 25.71 5.65 -4.14
N GLY A 110 24.56 5.02 -4.37
CA GLY A 110 24.34 4.17 -5.54
C GLY A 110 25.07 2.83 -5.46
N GLU A 111 25.35 2.35 -4.25
CA GLU A 111 25.98 1.07 -3.97
C GLU A 111 24.93 -0.06 -3.87
N GLU A 112 25.39 -1.31 -3.89
CA GLU A 112 24.53 -2.48 -3.67
C GLU A 112 23.96 -2.47 -2.24
N LEU A 113 22.67 -2.79 -2.10
CA LEU A 113 22.03 -2.82 -0.79
C LEU A 113 22.53 -4.02 0.04
N PRO A 114 22.62 -3.89 1.38
CA PRO A 114 22.93 -5.02 2.24
C PRO A 114 21.92 -6.17 2.07
N GLN A 115 22.37 -7.41 2.32
CA GLN A 115 21.50 -8.59 2.26
C GLN A 115 20.21 -8.40 3.07
N GLY A 116 19.07 -8.73 2.46
CA GLY A 116 17.74 -8.62 3.08
C GLY A 116 17.04 -7.29 2.85
N PHE A 117 17.68 -6.35 2.15
CA PHE A 117 17.05 -5.14 1.62
C PHE A 117 16.87 -5.27 0.11
N SER A 118 15.74 -4.79 -0.39
CA SER A 118 15.49 -4.65 -1.81
C SER A 118 14.79 -3.32 -2.05
N PHE A 119 15.08 -2.67 -3.18
CA PHE A 119 14.20 -1.61 -3.66
C PHE A 119 12.84 -2.23 -4.00
N ASP A 120 11.78 -1.48 -3.70
CA ASP A 120 10.45 -1.82 -4.18
C ASP A 120 10.45 -1.55 -5.68
N ASP A 121 10.50 -2.62 -6.48
CA ASP A 121 10.39 -2.52 -7.94
C ASP A 121 9.02 -2.00 -8.38
N THR A 122 8.04 -2.02 -7.46
CA THR A 122 6.71 -1.45 -7.66
C THR A 122 6.69 0.02 -7.26
N LYS A 123 7.05 0.90 -8.19
CA LYS A 123 6.62 2.30 -8.08
C LYS A 123 5.09 2.30 -7.93
N MET A 124 4.59 2.90 -6.85
CA MET A 124 3.14 3.06 -6.70
C MET A 124 2.61 3.81 -7.92
N TRP A 125 1.43 3.45 -8.42
CA TRP A 125 0.89 4.04 -9.65
C TRP A 125 0.76 5.57 -9.57
N TRP A 126 0.65 6.14 -8.36
CA TRP A 126 0.57 7.57 -8.12
C TRP A 126 1.92 8.29 -8.02
N THR A 127 3.05 7.58 -8.12
CA THR A 127 4.38 8.19 -7.99
C THR A 127 4.60 9.19 -9.12
N GLY A 128 4.94 10.43 -8.76
CA GLY A 128 5.15 11.53 -9.72
C GLY A 128 3.87 12.22 -10.20
N LEU A 129 2.70 11.86 -9.67
CA LEU A 129 1.44 12.56 -9.95
C LEU A 129 1.19 13.67 -8.93
N SER A 130 0.62 14.79 -9.38
CA SER A 130 0.07 15.83 -8.49
C SER A 130 -1.21 15.36 -7.78
N ASP A 131 -1.63 16.05 -6.71
CA ASP A 131 -2.89 15.75 -5.98
C ASP A 131 -4.11 15.69 -6.91
N TYR A 132 -4.18 16.64 -7.84
CA TYR A 132 -5.25 16.70 -8.83
C TYR A 132 -5.26 15.46 -9.74
N GLN A 133 -4.09 15.05 -10.24
CA GLN A 133 -3.93 13.87 -11.09
C GLN A 133 -4.23 12.58 -10.32
N ARG A 134 -3.81 12.49 -9.05
CA ARG A 134 -4.16 11.36 -8.17
C ARG A 134 -5.66 11.24 -7.96
N GLN A 135 -6.33 12.36 -7.72
CA GLN A 135 -7.78 12.40 -7.57
C GLN A 135 -8.50 11.99 -8.86
N HIS A 136 -7.98 12.38 -10.03
CA HIS A 136 -8.52 11.95 -11.32
C HIS A 136 -8.51 10.42 -11.45
N VAL A 137 -7.36 9.77 -11.21
CA VAL A 137 -7.25 8.30 -11.28
C VAL A 137 -8.23 7.65 -10.29
N HIS A 138 -8.29 8.16 -9.06
CA HIS A 138 -9.17 7.60 -8.03
C HIS A 138 -10.66 7.68 -8.42
N ASN A 139 -11.09 8.82 -8.95
CA ASN A 139 -12.48 9.03 -9.39
C ASN A 139 -12.90 8.09 -10.53
N HIS A 140 -11.95 7.64 -11.36
CA HIS A 140 -12.24 6.79 -12.53
C HIS A 140 -11.98 5.30 -12.28
N MET A 141 -11.35 4.94 -11.16
CA MET A 141 -10.98 3.56 -10.85
C MET A 141 -12.19 2.62 -10.72
N LEU A 142 -13.29 3.09 -10.11
CA LEU A 142 -14.51 2.29 -9.99
C LEU A 142 -15.12 1.99 -11.37
N ALA A 143 -15.15 2.98 -12.26
CA ALA A 143 -15.63 2.81 -13.62
C ALA A 143 -14.74 1.83 -14.41
N GLY A 144 -13.41 1.94 -14.26
CA GLY A 144 -12.46 0.99 -14.84
C GLY A 144 -12.68 -0.45 -14.37
N LEU A 145 -12.82 -0.65 -13.06
CA LEU A 145 -13.12 -1.97 -12.47
C LEU A 145 -14.48 -2.51 -12.93
N ALA A 146 -15.51 -1.66 -13.02
CA ALA A 146 -16.82 -2.07 -13.50
C ALA A 146 -16.77 -2.61 -14.94
N ARG A 147 -15.96 -1.98 -15.82
CA ARG A 147 -15.73 -2.48 -17.19
C ARG A 147 -15.08 -3.86 -17.18
N LEU A 148 -13.99 -4.04 -16.43
CA LEU A 148 -13.31 -5.34 -16.34
C LEU A 148 -14.22 -6.45 -15.80
N VAL A 149 -15.06 -6.13 -14.80
CA VAL A 149 -16.05 -7.07 -14.26
C VAL A 149 -17.08 -7.45 -15.33
N THR A 150 -17.59 -6.48 -16.09
CA THR A 150 -18.51 -6.76 -17.19
C THR A 150 -17.86 -7.62 -18.28
N GLU A 151 -16.61 -7.36 -18.64
CA GLU A 151 -15.85 -8.16 -19.60
C GLU A 151 -15.65 -9.59 -19.11
N ALA A 152 -15.24 -9.78 -17.84
CA ALA A 152 -15.09 -11.09 -17.22
C ALA A 152 -16.39 -11.89 -17.25
N LYS A 153 -17.53 -11.21 -17.03
CA LYS A 153 -18.87 -11.80 -17.09
C LYS A 153 -19.48 -11.81 -18.50
N LYS A 154 -18.67 -11.64 -19.55
CA LYS A 154 -19.09 -11.73 -20.97
C LYS A 154 -20.25 -10.80 -21.32
N GLY A 155 -20.22 -9.58 -20.77
CA GLY A 155 -21.19 -8.52 -21.04
C GLY A 155 -22.28 -8.36 -19.98
N GLU A 156 -22.36 -9.24 -18.98
CA GLU A 156 -23.29 -9.02 -17.87
C GLU A 156 -22.85 -7.84 -16.98
N ALA A 157 -23.84 -7.11 -16.47
CA ALA A 157 -23.58 -6.03 -15.54
C ALA A 157 -22.93 -6.56 -14.23
N PRO A 158 -22.10 -5.73 -13.58
CA PRO A 158 -21.65 -6.00 -12.21
C PRO A 158 -22.84 -6.00 -11.25
N SER A 159 -22.67 -6.59 -10.06
CA SER A 159 -23.74 -6.57 -9.07
C SER A 159 -24.04 -5.14 -8.60
N ALA A 160 -25.31 -4.85 -8.28
CA ALA A 160 -25.70 -3.55 -7.72
C ALA A 160 -24.92 -3.23 -6.44
N ARG A 161 -24.61 -4.26 -5.63
CA ARG A 161 -23.80 -4.13 -4.41
C ARG A 161 -22.36 -3.72 -4.69
N PHE A 162 -21.75 -4.25 -5.76
CA PHE A 162 -20.43 -3.78 -6.17
C PHE A 162 -20.47 -2.32 -6.63
N LEU A 163 -21.46 -1.96 -7.44
CA LEU A 163 -21.61 -0.58 -7.94
C LEU A 163 -21.89 0.43 -6.82
N SER A 164 -22.58 0.02 -5.76
CA SER A 164 -22.81 0.85 -4.57
C SER A 164 -21.65 0.83 -3.56
N GLY A 165 -20.62 0.02 -3.78
CA GLY A 165 -19.52 -0.18 -2.83
C GLY A 165 -19.88 -1.01 -1.59
N GLU A 166 -21.07 -1.60 -1.53
CA GLU A 166 -21.49 -2.52 -0.45
C GLU A 166 -20.84 -3.89 -0.56
N ALA A 167 -20.46 -4.26 -1.77
CA ALA A 167 -19.64 -5.41 -2.07
C ALA A 167 -18.43 -4.94 -2.88
N MET A 168 -17.56 -5.86 -3.21
CA MET A 168 -16.26 -5.48 -3.75
C MET A 168 -16.02 -6.21 -5.05
N TRP A 169 -14.97 -5.85 -5.80
CA TRP A 169 -14.89 -6.11 -7.24
C TRP A 169 -15.08 -7.56 -7.68
N TRP A 170 -14.84 -8.54 -6.80
CA TRP A 170 -15.10 -9.95 -7.08
C TRP A 170 -16.46 -10.50 -6.65
N ASP A 171 -17.38 -9.65 -6.20
CA ASP A 171 -18.74 -10.06 -5.85
C ASP A 171 -19.47 -10.63 -7.07
N GLY A 172 -20.03 -11.83 -6.91
CA GLY A 172 -20.68 -12.54 -8.01
C GLY A 172 -19.73 -13.03 -9.11
N LEU A 173 -18.41 -13.02 -8.87
CA LEU A 173 -17.42 -13.62 -9.78
C LEU A 173 -17.04 -15.04 -9.33
N ASP A 174 -16.86 -15.94 -10.30
CA ASP A 174 -16.15 -17.21 -10.11
C ASP A 174 -14.61 -17.02 -10.10
N GLU A 175 -13.85 -18.09 -9.90
CA GLU A 175 -12.38 -18.02 -9.82
C GLU A 175 -11.71 -17.66 -11.15
N GLU A 176 -12.28 -18.09 -12.28
CA GLU A 176 -11.74 -17.77 -13.62
C GLU A 176 -11.93 -16.27 -13.91
N GLN A 177 -13.12 -15.76 -13.61
CA GLN A 177 -13.46 -14.35 -13.74
C GLN A 177 -12.60 -13.47 -12.82
N LYS A 178 -12.34 -13.92 -11.58
CA LYS A 178 -11.43 -13.23 -10.66
C LYS A 178 -10.01 -13.15 -11.21
N ALA A 179 -9.49 -14.27 -11.72
CA ALA A 179 -8.15 -14.32 -12.31
C ALA A 179 -8.05 -13.37 -13.51
N TYR A 180 -9.09 -13.31 -14.35
CA TYR A 180 -9.17 -12.37 -15.46
C TYR A 180 -9.09 -10.91 -14.97
N VAL A 181 -9.98 -10.49 -14.06
CA VAL A 181 -9.99 -9.10 -13.57
C VAL A 181 -8.64 -8.74 -12.93
N TRP A 182 -8.04 -9.66 -12.16
CA TRP A 182 -6.74 -9.44 -11.54
C TRP A 182 -5.63 -9.21 -12.57
N ALA A 183 -5.56 -10.03 -13.61
CA ALA A 183 -4.55 -9.93 -14.65
C ALA A 183 -4.60 -8.60 -15.42
N HIS A 184 -5.79 -7.99 -15.56
CA HIS A 184 -5.98 -6.76 -16.35
C HIS A 184 -6.07 -5.48 -15.48
N THR A 185 -6.14 -5.61 -14.16
CA THR A 185 -6.25 -4.45 -13.26
C THR A 185 -5.02 -3.54 -13.35
N GLY A 186 -3.82 -4.11 -13.49
CA GLY A 186 -2.58 -3.34 -13.61
C GLY A 186 -2.56 -2.45 -14.86
N GLU A 187 -2.95 -3.00 -16.00
CA GLU A 187 -3.02 -2.27 -17.28
C GLU A 187 -4.06 -1.15 -17.24
N MET A 188 -5.24 -1.43 -16.67
CA MET A 188 -6.29 -0.43 -16.48
C MET A 188 -5.81 0.75 -15.62
N ILE A 189 -5.11 0.48 -14.51
CA ILE A 189 -4.53 1.54 -13.67
C ILE A 189 -3.47 2.32 -14.43
N ALA A 190 -2.60 1.64 -15.18
CA ALA A 190 -1.55 2.30 -15.97
C ALA A 190 -2.14 3.26 -17.03
N GLN A 191 -3.24 2.87 -17.69
CA GLN A 191 -3.95 3.73 -18.64
C GLN A 191 -4.51 4.99 -17.95
N LEU A 192 -5.19 4.83 -16.80
CA LEU A 192 -5.69 5.98 -16.03
C LEU A 192 -4.57 6.93 -15.60
N VAL A 193 -3.39 6.39 -15.27
CA VAL A 193 -2.22 7.21 -14.92
C VAL A 193 -1.72 8.02 -16.11
N GLU A 194 -1.62 7.42 -17.30
CA GLU A 194 -1.21 8.14 -18.50
C GLU A 194 -2.25 9.20 -18.91
N GLU A 195 -3.54 8.90 -18.78
CA GLU A 195 -4.62 9.87 -18.95
C GLU A 195 -4.46 11.05 -17.97
N ALA A 196 -4.23 10.77 -16.69
CA ALA A 196 -4.05 11.80 -15.67
C ALA A 196 -2.83 12.69 -15.93
N LYS A 197 -1.72 12.14 -16.44
CA LYS A 197 -0.51 12.92 -16.77
C LYS A 197 -0.72 13.94 -17.89
N SER A 198 -1.76 13.78 -18.70
CA SER A 198 -2.12 14.72 -19.76
C SER A 198 -2.93 15.93 -19.27
N LEU A 199 -3.34 15.93 -18.00
CA LEU A 199 -4.03 17.03 -17.31
C LEU A 199 -3.04 17.98 -16.63
#